data_AF-A0A521I8U6-F1
#
_entry.id   AF-A0A521I8U6-F1
#
_cell.length_a   1.000
_cell.length_b   1.000
_cell.length_c   1.000
_cell.angle_alpha   90.00
_cell.angle_beta   90.00
_cell.angle_gamma   90.00
#
_symmetry.space_group_name_H-M   'P 1'
#
loop_
_entity.id
_entity.type
_entity.pdbx_description
1 polymer ?
#
loop_
_entity_poly.entity_id
_entity_poly.type
_entity_poly.pdbx_seq_one_letter_code
_entity_poly.pdbx_strand_id
1 'polypeptide(L)'
;MKRITPMPLALAIAGIVAAVSCASCRQLYTTSLAASLARDSVNLSSRTKTSDLVALAKTDAAGDSALAKEVLEVLSGKDTTEITNLALDDKTAILNLATTATVKLSDLTAIAAEAGTDGADTDALIEKAFDAFDNTVQLGAVQTLLADRETLEQAPVETLVLASAVVAADVAKDIGTGLLMEILEQDNPDISALPADQQAKIELVLNVKTALDQRSAEDLEAASIGGFNLADLLGGSPI
;
A
#
# COMPACT_ATOMS: atom_id res chain seq x y z
N MET A 1 6.09 -29.01 -3.17
CA MET A 1 6.26 -28.18 -1.96
C MET A 1 7.75 -27.92 -1.76
N LYS A 2 8.27 -26.87 -2.38
CA LYS A 2 9.68 -26.46 -2.25
C LYS A 2 9.70 -25.46 -1.11
N ARG A 3 10.29 -25.84 0.04
CA ARG A 3 10.48 -24.93 1.17
C ARG A 3 11.42 -23.82 0.71
N ILE A 4 10.89 -22.60 0.59
CA ILE A 4 11.68 -21.39 0.37
C ILE A 4 12.44 -21.16 1.69
N THR A 5 13.75 -20.96 1.57
CA THR A 5 14.67 -20.77 2.69
C THR A 5 14.40 -19.46 3.43
N PRO A 6 14.48 -19.43 4.77
CA PRO A 6 14.28 -18.22 5.59
C PRO A 6 15.38 -17.17 5.31
N MET A 7 15.03 -15.90 5.10
CA MET A 7 15.99 -14.82 4.82
C MET A 7 15.51 -13.50 5.45
N PRO A 8 16.40 -12.70 6.08
CA PRO A 8 16.03 -11.68 7.06
C PRO A 8 15.18 -10.51 6.50
N LEU A 9 14.28 -9.99 7.35
CA LEU A 9 13.40 -8.81 7.20
C LEU A 9 14.05 -7.60 6.48
N ALA A 10 15.38 -7.47 6.58
CA ALA A 10 16.18 -6.49 5.84
C ALA A 10 15.97 -6.51 4.34
N LEU A 11 15.83 -7.70 3.76
CA LEU A 11 15.61 -7.89 2.34
C LEU A 11 14.19 -7.48 1.93
N ALA A 12 13.19 -7.70 2.79
CA ALA A 12 11.80 -7.33 2.57
C ALA A 12 11.60 -5.81 2.56
N ILE A 13 12.18 -5.11 3.54
CA ILE A 13 12.10 -3.65 3.62
C ILE A 13 12.92 -3.00 2.48
N ALA A 14 14.11 -3.54 2.16
CA ALA A 14 14.88 -3.10 1.00
C ALA A 14 14.12 -3.31 -0.33
N GLY A 15 13.30 -4.36 -0.42
CA GLY A 15 12.38 -4.59 -1.54
C GLY A 15 11.33 -3.50 -1.68
N ILE A 16 10.67 -3.14 -0.58
CA ILE A 16 9.69 -2.03 -0.55
C ILE A 16 10.36 -0.70 -0.94
N VAL A 17 11.58 -0.43 -0.45
CA VAL A 17 12.36 0.78 -0.84
C VAL A 17 12.64 0.80 -2.35
N ALA A 18 13.01 -0.33 -2.94
CA ALA A 18 13.30 -0.46 -4.36
C ALA A 18 12.03 -0.31 -5.23
N ALA A 19 10.91 -0.91 -4.82
CA ALA A 19 9.59 -0.76 -5.44
C ALA A 19 9.15 0.70 -5.55
N VAL A 20 9.16 1.41 -4.41
CA VAL A 20 8.79 2.84 -4.32
C VAL A 20 9.71 3.71 -5.19
N SER A 21 11.00 3.36 -5.27
CA SER A 21 12.00 4.08 -6.08
C SER A 21 11.87 3.82 -7.59
N CYS A 22 11.47 2.61 -7.99
CA CYS A 22 11.29 2.25 -9.40
C CYS A 22 9.98 2.81 -9.99
N ALA A 23 8.92 2.91 -9.18
CA ALA A 23 7.66 3.55 -9.59
C ALA A 23 7.86 5.03 -9.97
N SER A 24 8.72 5.74 -9.24
CA SER A 24 9.02 7.15 -9.47
C SER A 24 9.94 7.42 -10.68
N CYS A 25 10.66 6.42 -11.21
CA CYS A 25 11.52 6.60 -12.40
C CYS A 25 10.83 6.38 -13.77
N ARG A 26 9.65 5.75 -13.82
CA ARG A 26 9.03 5.32 -15.10
C ARG A 26 8.19 6.38 -15.83
N GLN A 27 7.94 7.55 -15.26
CA GLN A 27 6.84 8.44 -15.74
C GLN A 27 7.26 9.83 -16.27
N LEU A 28 8.52 10.04 -16.66
CA LEU A 28 9.04 11.34 -17.13
C LEU A 28 8.50 11.88 -18.49
N TYR A 29 7.46 11.31 -19.13
CA TYR A 29 7.14 11.61 -20.54
C TYR A 29 5.70 12.04 -20.90
N THR A 30 4.80 12.36 -19.97
CA THR A 30 3.46 12.89 -20.34
C THR A 30 3.08 14.19 -19.61
N THR A 31 3.67 15.30 -20.04
CA THR A 31 3.55 16.63 -19.43
C THR A 31 2.73 17.57 -20.32
N SER A 32 1.47 17.85 -19.97
CA SER A 32 0.78 19.04 -20.53
C SER A 32 -0.37 19.59 -19.70
N LEU A 33 -1.08 18.76 -18.90
CA LEU A 33 -2.20 19.24 -18.07
C LEU A 33 -1.96 18.98 -16.58
N ALA A 34 -1.41 17.82 -16.22
CA ALA A 34 -1.03 17.52 -14.85
C ALA A 34 -0.03 18.55 -14.29
N ALA A 35 0.89 19.05 -15.13
CA ALA A 35 1.85 20.07 -14.74
C ALA A 35 1.25 21.42 -14.29
N SER A 36 0.07 21.83 -14.79
CA SER A 36 -0.57 23.07 -14.28
C SER A 36 -1.27 22.83 -12.96
N LEU A 37 -1.91 21.67 -12.80
CA LEU A 37 -2.57 21.25 -11.56
C LEU A 37 -1.57 20.94 -10.44
N ALA A 38 -0.43 20.33 -10.75
CA ALA A 38 0.66 20.09 -9.81
C ALA A 38 1.32 21.39 -9.34
N ARG A 39 1.27 22.45 -10.15
CA ARG A 39 1.75 23.78 -9.77
C ARG A 39 0.74 24.53 -8.89
N ASP A 40 -0.56 24.28 -9.09
CA ASP A 40 -1.67 24.82 -8.27
C ASP A 40 -2.09 23.86 -7.13
N SER A 41 -1.25 22.86 -6.84
CA SER A 41 -1.44 21.78 -5.85
C SER A 41 -1.57 22.23 -4.40
N VAL A 42 -1.55 23.53 -4.11
CA VAL A 42 -1.65 24.03 -2.73
C VAL A 42 -3.11 23.98 -2.23
N ASN A 43 -4.10 23.71 -3.09
CA ASN A 43 -5.50 23.55 -2.73
C ASN A 43 -6.30 22.79 -3.82
N LEU A 44 -6.11 21.48 -3.97
CA LEU A 44 -7.01 20.72 -4.84
C LEU A 44 -8.45 20.83 -4.34
N SER A 45 -9.36 21.30 -5.21
CA SER A 45 -10.78 21.45 -4.85
C SER A 45 -11.49 20.10 -4.85
N SER A 46 -12.50 19.93 -3.97
CA SER A 46 -13.44 18.80 -4.04
C SER A 46 -14.16 18.65 -5.40
N ARG A 47 -14.20 19.74 -6.19
CA ARG A 47 -14.77 19.80 -7.54
C ARG A 47 -13.82 19.35 -8.64
N THR A 48 -12.52 19.14 -8.35
CA THR A 48 -11.56 18.61 -9.31
C THR A 48 -12.06 17.28 -9.86
N LYS A 49 -12.01 17.09 -11.17
CA LYS A 49 -12.56 15.88 -11.79
C LYS A 49 -11.69 14.67 -11.45
N THR A 50 -12.31 13.51 -11.31
CA THR A 50 -11.59 12.26 -11.04
C THR A 50 -10.57 11.94 -12.13
N SER A 51 -10.87 12.26 -13.40
CA SER A 51 -9.90 12.14 -14.50
C SER A 51 -8.63 12.97 -14.30
N ASP A 52 -8.76 14.16 -13.70
CA ASP A 52 -7.63 15.07 -13.47
C ASP A 52 -6.81 14.61 -12.26
N LEU A 53 -7.49 14.09 -11.22
CA LEU A 53 -6.85 13.48 -10.06
C LEU A 53 -6.07 12.22 -10.44
N VAL A 54 -6.64 11.38 -11.31
CA VAL A 54 -5.96 10.20 -11.86
C VAL A 54 -4.76 10.62 -12.72
N ALA A 55 -4.88 11.67 -13.53
CA ALA A 55 -3.75 12.18 -14.31
C ALA A 55 -2.61 12.62 -13.40
N LEU A 56 -2.90 13.33 -12.30
CA LEU A 56 -1.91 13.68 -11.28
C LEU A 56 -1.30 12.45 -10.61
N ALA A 57 -2.13 11.44 -10.29
CA ALA A 57 -1.68 10.17 -9.70
C ALA A 57 -0.64 9.45 -10.56
N LYS A 58 -0.77 9.55 -11.89
CA LYS A 58 0.12 8.94 -12.88
C LYS A 58 1.34 9.79 -13.25
N THR A 59 1.49 10.99 -12.68
CA THR A 59 2.62 11.86 -13.01
C THR A 59 3.25 12.43 -11.75
N ASP A 60 2.71 13.54 -11.26
CA ASP A 60 3.39 14.42 -10.34
C ASP A 60 3.22 13.93 -8.89
N ALA A 61 2.04 13.40 -8.57
CA ALA A 61 1.74 12.87 -7.24
C ALA A 61 2.50 11.58 -6.93
N ALA A 62 2.96 10.84 -7.95
CA ALA A 62 3.70 9.58 -7.75
C ALA A 62 5.04 9.78 -7.02
N GLY A 63 5.63 10.98 -7.09
CA GLY A 63 6.92 11.31 -6.45
C GLY A 63 6.85 12.42 -5.40
N ASP A 64 5.66 12.99 -5.14
CA ASP A 64 5.46 14.08 -4.18
C ASP A 64 4.43 13.66 -3.13
N SER A 65 4.89 13.43 -1.89
CA SER A 65 4.05 12.93 -0.80
C SER A 65 2.96 13.92 -0.38
N ALA A 66 3.21 15.23 -0.48
CA ALA A 66 2.21 16.24 -0.12
C ALA A 66 1.09 16.27 -1.15
N LEU A 67 1.44 16.26 -2.44
CA LEU A 67 0.47 16.19 -3.52
C LEU A 67 -0.28 14.83 -3.54
N ALA A 68 0.41 13.71 -3.28
CA ALA A 68 -0.23 12.40 -3.16
C ALA A 68 -1.31 12.40 -2.07
N LYS A 69 -1.01 12.99 -0.91
CA LYS A 69 -1.96 13.14 0.19
C LYS A 69 -3.17 13.97 -0.19
N GLU A 70 -2.98 15.12 -0.84
CA GLU A 70 -4.11 15.95 -1.31
C GLU A 70 -4.96 15.24 -2.37
N VAL A 71 -4.33 14.53 -3.31
CA VAL A 71 -5.06 13.75 -4.33
C VAL A 71 -5.91 12.66 -3.66
N LEU A 72 -5.35 11.92 -2.71
CA LEU A 72 -6.09 10.89 -1.97
C LEU A 72 -7.21 11.47 -1.09
N GLU A 73 -7.00 12.65 -0.50
CA GLU A 73 -8.05 13.35 0.26
C GLU A 73 -9.24 13.70 -0.63
N VAL A 74 -9.00 14.29 -1.80
CA VAL A 74 -10.08 14.63 -2.74
C VAL A 74 -10.74 13.38 -3.31
N LEU A 75 -9.97 12.34 -3.64
CA LEU A 75 -10.50 11.06 -4.13
C LEU A 75 -11.36 10.34 -3.08
N SER A 76 -10.99 10.43 -1.80
CA SER A 76 -11.77 9.83 -0.71
C SER A 76 -13.13 10.50 -0.51
N GLY A 77 -13.30 11.73 -0.99
CA GLY A 77 -14.58 12.42 -1.04
C GLY A 77 -15.42 12.15 -2.29
N LYS A 78 -14.95 11.31 -3.23
CA LYS A 78 -15.69 10.95 -4.46
C LYS A 78 -16.70 9.83 -4.21
N ASP A 79 -17.63 9.69 -5.16
CA ASP A 79 -18.57 8.58 -5.14
C ASP A 79 -17.84 7.24 -5.33
N THR A 80 -18.15 6.26 -4.51
CA THR A 80 -17.48 4.95 -4.55
C THR A 80 -17.69 4.24 -5.89
N THR A 81 -18.86 4.41 -6.51
CA THR A 81 -19.20 3.84 -7.83
C THR A 81 -18.38 4.49 -8.93
N GLU A 82 -18.13 5.80 -8.81
CA GLU A 82 -17.24 6.52 -9.72
C GLU A 82 -15.81 5.94 -9.65
N ILE A 83 -15.30 5.72 -8.43
CA ILE A 83 -13.96 5.14 -8.22
C ILE A 83 -13.88 3.69 -8.70
N THR A 84 -14.88 2.85 -8.43
CA THR A 84 -14.88 1.44 -8.86
C THR A 84 -15.04 1.26 -10.36
N ASN A 85 -15.60 2.24 -11.08
CA ASN A 85 -15.79 2.19 -12.55
C ASN A 85 -14.58 2.72 -13.34
N LEU A 86 -13.52 3.18 -12.66
CA LEU A 86 -12.29 3.59 -13.31
C LEU A 86 -11.63 2.43 -14.06
N ALA A 87 -10.82 2.74 -15.07
CA ALA A 87 -10.02 1.71 -15.73
C ALA A 87 -8.99 1.12 -14.75
N LEU A 88 -8.63 -0.15 -14.92
CA LEU A 88 -7.68 -0.83 -14.04
C LEU A 88 -6.34 -0.08 -13.87
N ASP A 89 -5.84 0.53 -14.93
CA ASP A 89 -4.62 1.35 -14.91
C ASP A 89 -4.79 2.60 -14.02
N ASP A 90 -5.99 3.20 -14.01
CA ASP A 90 -6.32 4.34 -13.14
C ASP A 90 -6.46 3.88 -11.68
N LYS A 91 -7.13 2.75 -11.44
CA LYS A 91 -7.25 2.12 -10.11
C LYS A 91 -5.85 1.82 -9.52
N THR A 92 -4.97 1.26 -10.33
CA THR A 92 -3.58 0.94 -9.95
C THR A 92 -2.79 2.20 -9.59
N ALA A 93 -2.95 3.27 -10.35
CA ALA A 93 -2.31 4.55 -10.04
C ALA A 93 -2.76 5.11 -8.68
N ILE A 94 -4.07 5.04 -8.38
CA ILE A 94 -4.61 5.50 -7.08
C ILE A 94 -4.07 4.63 -5.93
N LEU A 95 -4.05 3.31 -6.08
CA LEU A 95 -3.52 2.41 -5.05
C LEU A 95 -2.03 2.68 -4.76
N ASN A 96 -1.23 2.95 -5.79
CA ASN A 96 0.20 3.25 -5.65
C ASN A 96 0.45 4.59 -4.92
N LEU A 97 -0.49 5.54 -4.95
CA LEU A 97 -0.37 6.78 -4.17
C LEU A 97 -0.39 6.54 -2.67
N ALA A 98 -1.01 5.46 -2.20
CA ALA A 98 -1.11 5.16 -0.78
C ALA A 98 0.26 5.17 -0.09
N THR A 99 1.24 4.48 -0.67
CA THR A 99 2.60 4.41 -0.12
C THR A 99 3.33 5.74 -0.21
N THR A 100 3.23 6.43 -1.36
CA THR A 100 3.87 7.75 -1.54
C THR A 100 3.32 8.79 -0.56
N ALA A 101 2.02 8.76 -0.28
CA ALA A 101 1.39 9.70 0.65
C ALA A 101 1.70 9.39 2.12
N THR A 102 1.87 8.11 2.46
CA THR A 102 1.93 7.68 3.87
C THR A 102 3.32 7.44 4.39
N VAL A 103 4.30 7.09 3.55
CA VAL A 103 5.65 6.75 4.05
C VAL A 103 6.72 7.58 3.37
N LYS A 104 7.62 8.15 4.18
CA LYS A 104 8.83 8.80 3.67
C LYS A 104 9.85 7.74 3.28
N LEU A 105 10.45 7.90 2.10
CA LEU A 105 11.53 7.03 1.64
C LEU A 105 12.71 6.99 2.62
N SER A 106 12.97 8.09 3.34
CA SER A 106 14.01 8.16 4.38
C SER A 106 13.76 7.20 5.53
N ASP A 107 12.49 7.02 5.91
CA ASP A 107 12.11 6.18 7.05
C ASP A 107 12.23 4.71 6.65
N LEU A 108 11.75 4.35 5.46
CA LEU A 108 11.97 3.02 4.88
C LEU A 108 13.46 2.69 4.73
N THR A 109 14.27 3.65 4.29
CA THR A 109 15.73 3.48 4.15
C THR A 109 16.40 3.25 5.51
N ALA A 110 15.98 3.98 6.55
CA ALA A 110 16.50 3.82 7.90
C ALA A 110 16.13 2.46 8.50
N ILE A 111 14.88 2.00 8.30
CA ILE A 111 14.42 0.69 8.75
C ILE A 111 15.16 -0.43 7.99
N ALA A 112 15.35 -0.30 6.68
CA ALA A 112 16.13 -1.25 5.89
C ALA A 112 17.58 -1.37 6.37
N ALA A 113 18.21 -0.24 6.70
CA ALA A 113 19.58 -0.21 7.20
C ALA A 113 19.71 -0.91 8.56
N GLU A 114 18.75 -0.69 9.47
CA GLU A 114 18.73 -1.32 10.80
C GLU A 114 18.46 -2.83 10.70
N ALA A 115 17.55 -3.23 9.84
CA ALA A 115 17.27 -4.64 9.58
C ALA A 115 18.49 -5.39 9.03
N GLY A 116 19.39 -4.72 8.31
CA GLY A 116 20.64 -5.30 7.79
C GLY A 116 21.72 -5.55 8.85
N THR A 117 21.45 -5.26 10.13
CA THR A 117 22.41 -5.48 11.22
C THR A 117 22.27 -6.88 11.85
N ASP A 118 23.41 -7.47 12.25
CA ASP A 118 23.40 -8.77 12.92
C ASP A 118 22.68 -8.70 14.26
N GLY A 119 21.64 -9.52 14.44
CA GLY A 119 20.84 -9.57 15.67
C GLY A 119 19.73 -8.52 15.76
N ALA A 120 19.30 -7.95 14.63
CA ALA A 120 18.20 -7.00 14.59
C ALA A 120 16.90 -7.62 15.14
N ASP A 121 16.21 -6.86 15.99
CA ASP A 121 14.94 -7.26 16.59
C ASP A 121 13.81 -7.10 15.55
N THR A 122 13.28 -8.24 15.09
CA THR A 122 12.27 -8.29 14.04
C THR A 122 10.96 -7.64 14.47
N ASP A 123 10.54 -7.84 15.72
CA ASP A 123 9.28 -7.29 16.23
C ASP A 123 9.39 -5.76 16.36
N ALA A 124 10.52 -5.27 16.88
CA ALA A 124 10.79 -3.83 16.97
C ALA A 124 10.86 -3.16 15.58
N LEU A 125 11.38 -3.86 14.56
CA LEU A 125 11.44 -3.35 13.19
C LEU A 125 10.06 -3.31 12.53
N ILE A 126 9.20 -4.29 12.79
CA ILE A 126 7.82 -4.30 12.33
C ILE A 126 7.07 -3.14 12.99
N GLU A 127 7.15 -2.98 14.31
CA GLU A 127 6.54 -1.84 15.01
C GLU A 127 7.02 -0.50 14.44
N LYS A 128 8.33 -0.35 14.22
CA LYS A 128 8.92 0.85 13.63
C LYS A 128 8.46 1.10 12.19
N ALA A 129 8.26 0.04 11.41
CA ALA A 129 7.75 0.15 10.04
C ALA A 129 6.29 0.64 10.05
N PHE A 130 5.44 0.04 10.86
CA PHE A 130 4.05 0.48 11.06
C PHE A 130 3.98 1.90 11.62
N ASP A 131 4.93 2.28 12.48
CA ASP A 131 5.00 3.62 13.04
C ASP A 131 5.41 4.70 12.05
N ALA A 132 6.12 4.33 10.97
CA ALA A 132 6.57 5.24 9.94
C ALA A 132 5.44 5.72 9.00
N PHE A 133 4.27 5.07 9.02
CA PHE A 133 3.12 5.48 8.21
C PHE A 133 2.41 6.70 8.81
N ASP A 134 2.16 7.71 7.99
CA ASP A 134 1.30 8.85 8.29
C ASP A 134 -0.17 8.42 8.24
N ASN A 135 -0.77 8.25 9.42
CA ASN A 135 -2.17 7.88 9.60
C ASN A 135 -3.16 9.05 9.42
N THR A 136 -2.68 10.24 9.06
CA THR A 136 -3.56 11.38 8.74
C THR A 136 -3.94 11.43 7.25
N VAL A 137 -3.45 10.49 6.45
CA VAL A 137 -3.83 10.35 5.04
C VAL A 137 -5.22 9.71 4.93
N GLN A 138 -6.09 10.29 4.11
CA GLN A 138 -7.41 9.73 3.85
C GLN A 138 -7.32 8.56 2.88
N LEU A 139 -7.68 7.36 3.36
CA LEU A 139 -7.56 6.11 2.60
C LEU A 139 -8.89 5.63 2.00
N GLY A 140 -9.96 6.44 2.01
CA GLY A 140 -11.29 6.02 1.57
C GLY A 140 -11.33 5.50 0.13
N ALA A 141 -10.62 6.17 -0.79
CA ALA A 141 -10.50 5.70 -2.18
C ALA A 141 -9.70 4.39 -2.30
N VAL A 142 -8.63 4.24 -1.50
CA VAL A 142 -7.81 3.01 -1.44
C VAL A 142 -8.65 1.85 -0.92
N GLN A 143 -9.35 2.05 0.19
CA GLN A 143 -10.24 1.05 0.80
C GLN A 143 -11.37 0.66 -0.17
N THR A 144 -11.94 1.61 -0.89
CA THR A 144 -12.95 1.36 -1.94
C THR A 144 -12.41 0.43 -3.03
N LEU A 145 -11.17 0.66 -3.48
CA LEU A 145 -10.53 -0.16 -4.51
C LEU A 145 -10.11 -1.53 -3.97
N LEU A 146 -9.65 -1.64 -2.72
CA LEU A 146 -9.33 -2.94 -2.11
C LEU A 146 -10.58 -3.77 -1.79
N ALA A 147 -11.77 -3.15 -1.72
CA ALA A 147 -13.05 -3.86 -1.63
C ALA A 147 -13.57 -4.34 -2.99
N ASP A 148 -13.04 -3.80 -4.09
CA ASP A 148 -13.51 -4.08 -5.45
C ASP A 148 -12.92 -5.39 -5.97
N ARG A 149 -13.80 -6.33 -6.34
CA ARG A 149 -13.40 -7.67 -6.81
C ARG A 149 -12.52 -7.61 -8.04
N GLU A 150 -12.87 -6.75 -9.02
CA GLU A 150 -12.10 -6.63 -10.25
C GLU A 150 -10.67 -6.18 -9.95
N THR A 151 -10.52 -5.22 -9.03
CA THR A 151 -9.21 -4.74 -8.56
C THR A 151 -8.41 -5.87 -7.91
N LEU A 152 -8.99 -6.62 -6.98
CA LEU A 152 -8.32 -7.76 -6.33
C LEU A 152 -7.88 -8.83 -7.33
N GLU A 153 -8.66 -9.04 -8.40
CA GLU A 153 -8.41 -10.04 -9.43
C GLU A 153 -7.48 -9.59 -10.55
N GLN A 154 -7.20 -8.30 -10.73
CA GLN A 154 -6.45 -7.84 -11.91
C GLN A 154 -5.33 -6.86 -11.60
N ALA A 155 -5.36 -6.17 -10.46
CA ALA A 155 -4.30 -5.24 -10.11
C ALA A 155 -2.97 -5.99 -9.88
N PRO A 156 -1.83 -5.35 -10.17
CA PRO A 156 -0.51 -5.92 -9.90
C PRO A 156 -0.38 -6.35 -8.44
N VAL A 157 0.25 -7.50 -8.20
CA VAL A 157 0.45 -8.05 -6.84
C VAL A 157 1.18 -7.04 -5.94
N GLU A 158 2.26 -6.43 -6.43
CA GLU A 158 3.01 -5.39 -5.70
C GLU A 158 2.10 -4.25 -5.25
N THR A 159 1.23 -3.74 -6.14
CA THR A 159 0.29 -2.67 -5.82
C THR A 159 -0.70 -3.08 -4.73
N LEU A 160 -1.25 -4.30 -4.81
CA LEU A 160 -2.17 -4.82 -3.80
C LEU A 160 -1.49 -4.97 -2.44
N VAL A 161 -0.26 -5.48 -2.40
CA VAL A 161 0.51 -5.61 -1.15
C VAL A 161 0.78 -4.24 -0.55
N LEU A 162 1.30 -3.30 -1.33
CA LEU A 162 1.68 -1.99 -0.80
C LEU A 162 0.46 -1.22 -0.29
N ALA A 163 -0.64 -1.19 -1.04
CA ALA A 163 -1.85 -0.51 -0.61
C ALA A 163 -2.50 -1.16 0.62
N SER A 164 -2.49 -2.50 0.71
CA SER A 164 -3.02 -3.20 1.89
C SER A 164 -2.12 -3.03 3.11
N ALA A 165 -0.79 -2.97 2.94
CA ALA A 165 0.14 -2.67 4.04
C ALA A 165 -0.12 -1.29 4.64
N VAL A 166 -0.49 -0.30 3.82
CA VAL A 166 -0.90 1.03 4.28
C VAL A 166 -2.17 0.97 5.12
N VAL A 167 -3.18 0.20 4.70
CA VAL A 167 -4.43 -0.01 5.47
C VAL A 167 -4.18 -0.80 6.76
N ALA A 168 -3.30 -1.81 6.70
CA ALA A 168 -2.84 -2.55 7.87
C ALA A 168 -2.16 -1.61 8.87
N ALA A 169 -1.29 -0.72 8.39
CA ALA A 169 -0.61 0.26 9.23
C ALA A 169 -1.59 1.23 9.90
N ASP A 170 -2.59 1.69 9.15
CA ASP A 170 -3.65 2.56 9.68
C ASP A 170 -4.44 1.88 10.82
N VAL A 171 -4.88 0.62 10.65
CA VAL A 171 -5.63 -0.08 11.71
C VAL A 171 -4.74 -0.50 12.88
N ALA A 172 -3.45 -0.81 12.65
CA ALA A 172 -2.51 -1.15 13.73
C ALA A 172 -2.33 0.00 14.73
N LYS A 173 -2.48 1.25 14.30
CA LYS A 173 -2.44 2.41 15.22
C LYS A 173 -3.59 2.40 16.22
N ASP A 174 -4.72 1.80 15.85
CA ASP A 174 -5.90 1.74 16.70
C ASP A 174 -5.89 0.52 17.64
N ILE A 175 -5.44 -0.64 17.14
CA ILE A 175 -5.52 -1.92 17.87
C ILE A 175 -4.18 -2.43 18.41
N GLY A 176 -3.08 -1.82 17.98
CA GLY A 176 -1.71 -2.26 18.25
C GLY A 176 -1.19 -3.26 17.19
N THR A 177 0.08 -3.09 16.81
CA THR A 177 0.77 -3.94 15.82
C THR A 177 0.78 -5.40 16.23
N GLY A 178 1.04 -5.72 17.50
CA GLY A 178 1.05 -7.11 17.99
C GLY A 178 -0.29 -7.83 17.77
N LEU A 179 -1.40 -7.21 18.16
CA LEU A 179 -2.74 -7.80 17.96
C LEU A 179 -3.09 -7.93 16.47
N LEU A 180 -2.74 -6.94 15.65
CA LEU A 180 -2.96 -7.04 14.21
C LEU A 180 -2.19 -8.22 13.60
N MET A 181 -0.92 -8.40 13.96
CA MET A 181 -0.10 -9.50 13.46
C MET A 181 -0.67 -10.86 13.89
N GLU A 182 -1.07 -11.00 15.16
CA GLU A 182 -1.77 -12.20 15.66
C GLU A 182 -3.06 -12.51 14.86
N ILE A 183 -3.80 -11.49 14.44
CA ILE A 183 -5.00 -11.64 13.61
C ILE A 183 -4.64 -12.11 12.20
N LEU A 184 -3.61 -11.52 11.58
CA LEU A 184 -3.20 -11.82 10.19
C LEU A 184 -2.58 -13.22 10.03
N GLU A 185 -1.98 -13.75 11.11
CA GLU A 185 -1.47 -15.12 11.16
C GLU A 185 -2.59 -16.19 11.19
N GLN A 186 -3.82 -15.82 11.57
CA GLN A 186 -4.92 -16.77 11.66
C GLN A 186 -5.58 -17.00 10.29
N ASP A 187 -5.96 -18.25 10.02
CA ASP A 187 -6.68 -18.61 8.79
C ASP A 187 -8.12 -18.07 8.77
N ASN A 188 -8.75 -17.93 9.95
CA ASN A 188 -10.10 -17.42 10.10
C ASN A 188 -10.24 -16.68 11.44
N PRO A 189 -9.68 -15.45 11.54
CA PRO A 189 -9.68 -14.69 12.79
C PRO A 189 -11.09 -14.27 13.20
N ASP A 190 -11.38 -14.36 14.50
CA ASP A 190 -12.57 -13.76 15.08
C ASP A 190 -12.30 -12.31 15.48
N ILE A 191 -12.75 -11.39 14.63
CA ILE A 191 -12.61 -9.93 14.83
C ILE A 191 -13.89 -9.30 15.38
N SER A 192 -14.90 -10.09 15.76
CA SER A 192 -16.22 -9.59 16.17
C SER A 192 -16.21 -8.71 17.42
N ALA A 193 -15.14 -8.81 18.23
CA ALA A 193 -14.93 -7.98 19.41
C ALA A 193 -14.45 -6.56 19.09
N LEU A 194 -13.98 -6.29 17.86
CA LEU A 194 -13.49 -4.98 17.45
C LEU A 194 -14.62 -4.05 16.99
N PRO A 195 -14.45 -2.73 17.07
CA PRO A 195 -15.28 -1.75 16.35
C PRO A 195 -15.45 -2.06 14.86
N ALA A 196 -16.62 -1.75 14.30
CA ALA A 196 -16.98 -2.10 12.93
C ALA A 196 -16.06 -1.48 11.87
N ASP A 197 -15.55 -0.27 12.12
CA ASP A 197 -14.58 0.42 11.26
C ASP A 197 -13.22 -0.30 11.24
N GLN A 198 -12.77 -0.82 12.39
CA GLN A 198 -11.55 -1.63 12.48
C GLN A 198 -11.74 -2.99 11.81
N GLN A 199 -12.89 -3.63 12.02
CA GLN A 199 -13.24 -4.88 11.33
C GLN A 199 -13.18 -4.71 9.82
N ALA A 200 -13.81 -3.66 9.28
CA ALA A 200 -13.82 -3.39 7.85
C ALA A 200 -12.40 -3.22 7.28
N LYS A 201 -11.52 -2.48 7.97
CA LYS A 201 -10.11 -2.33 7.54
C LYS A 201 -9.35 -3.65 7.55
N ILE A 202 -9.53 -4.47 8.59
CA ILE A 202 -8.89 -5.80 8.70
C ILE A 202 -9.41 -6.74 7.61
N GLU A 203 -10.72 -6.75 7.35
CA GLU A 203 -11.33 -7.55 6.28
C GLU A 203 -10.76 -7.20 4.92
N LEU A 204 -10.49 -5.91 4.63
CA LEU A 204 -9.83 -5.52 3.38
C LEU A 204 -8.45 -6.17 3.24
N VAL A 205 -7.64 -6.16 4.32
CA VAL A 205 -6.31 -6.78 4.31
C VAL A 205 -6.41 -8.30 4.14
N LEU A 206 -7.34 -8.96 4.83
CA LEU A 206 -7.58 -10.40 4.70
C LEU A 206 -8.10 -10.80 3.32
N ASN A 207 -8.94 -9.97 2.70
CA ASN A 207 -9.43 -10.18 1.34
C ASN A 207 -8.30 -10.06 0.31
N VAL A 208 -7.37 -9.13 0.51
CA VAL A 208 -6.17 -9.02 -0.31
C VAL A 208 -5.30 -10.27 -0.14
N LYS A 209 -5.02 -10.70 1.09
CA LYS A 209 -4.29 -11.97 1.36
C LYS A 209 -4.93 -13.15 0.63
N THR A 210 -6.25 -13.31 0.76
CA THR A 210 -7.02 -14.36 0.08
C THR A 210 -6.93 -14.27 -1.45
N ALA A 211 -6.97 -13.06 -2.01
CA ALA A 211 -6.82 -12.86 -3.44
C ALA A 211 -5.39 -13.20 -3.92
N LEU A 212 -4.38 -12.87 -3.12
CA LEU A 212 -2.97 -13.21 -3.40
C LEU A 212 -2.72 -14.72 -3.35
N ASP A 213 -3.35 -15.45 -2.43
CA ASP A 213 -3.28 -16.91 -2.36
C ASP A 213 -3.85 -17.61 -3.61
N GLN A 214 -4.71 -16.91 -4.36
CA GLN A 214 -5.30 -17.39 -5.61
C GLN A 214 -4.49 -17.00 -6.85
N ARG A 215 -3.43 -16.19 -6.69
CA ARG A 215 -2.55 -15.77 -7.80
C ARG A 215 -1.70 -16.93 -8.32
N SER A 216 -1.29 -16.82 -9.58
CA SER A 216 -0.34 -17.78 -10.14
C SER A 216 1.04 -17.62 -9.48
N ALA A 217 1.81 -18.69 -9.43
CA ALA A 217 3.19 -18.63 -8.92
C ALA A 217 4.06 -17.64 -9.74
N GLU A 218 3.77 -17.48 -11.03
CA GLU A 218 4.47 -16.53 -11.90
C GLU A 218 4.19 -15.07 -11.50
N ASP A 219 2.94 -14.75 -11.15
CA ASP A 219 2.56 -13.40 -10.69
C ASP A 219 3.19 -13.06 -9.33
N LEU A 220 3.27 -14.05 -8.43
CA LEU A 220 3.90 -13.90 -7.11
C LEU A 220 5.42 -13.78 -7.23
N GLU A 221 6.05 -14.53 -8.14
CA GLU A 221 7.48 -14.40 -8.44
C GLU A 221 7.80 -13.06 -9.13
N ALA A 222 6.90 -12.51 -9.96
CA ALA A 222 7.07 -11.20 -10.58
C ALA A 222 7.00 -10.05 -9.57
N ALA A 223 6.26 -10.23 -8.47
CA ALA A 223 6.27 -9.33 -7.32
C ALA A 223 7.39 -9.64 -6.32
N SER A 224 8.36 -10.49 -6.72
CA SER A 224 9.51 -10.78 -5.88
C SER A 224 10.64 -9.79 -6.10
N ILE A 225 11.11 -9.16 -5.02
CA ILE A 225 12.26 -8.25 -5.05
C ILE A 225 13.39 -8.90 -4.26
N GLY A 226 14.50 -9.20 -4.94
CA GLY A 226 15.66 -9.85 -4.31
C GLY A 226 15.41 -11.27 -3.80
N GLY A 227 14.34 -11.95 -4.25
CA GLY A 227 13.96 -13.28 -3.79
C GLY A 227 12.93 -13.31 -2.66
N PHE A 228 12.44 -12.15 -2.20
CA PHE A 228 11.33 -12.00 -1.24
C PHE A 228 10.01 -11.87 -1.98
N ASN A 229 8.95 -12.59 -1.60
CA ASN A 229 7.62 -12.39 -2.15
C ASN A 229 6.89 -11.33 -1.32
N LEU A 230 6.51 -10.21 -1.94
CA LEU A 230 5.78 -9.13 -1.28
C LEU A 230 4.48 -9.61 -0.60
N ALA A 231 3.84 -10.67 -1.10
CA ALA A 231 2.65 -11.25 -0.47
C ALA A 231 2.90 -11.78 0.96
N ASP A 232 4.14 -12.19 1.26
CA ASP A 232 4.51 -12.73 2.58
C ASP A 232 4.49 -11.63 3.65
N LEU A 233 4.55 -10.34 3.26
CA LEU A 233 4.43 -9.19 4.16
C LEU A 233 3.09 -9.14 4.91
N LEU A 234 2.02 -9.65 4.29
CA LEU A 234 0.67 -9.67 4.85
C LEU A 234 0.34 -10.97 5.59
N GLY A 235 1.21 -11.99 5.46
CA GLY A 235 1.00 -13.32 6.02
C GLY A 235 1.29 -13.42 7.52
N GLY A 236 1.75 -12.33 8.16
CA GLY A 236 2.06 -12.28 9.59
C GLY A 236 3.27 -13.12 10.01
N SER A 237 3.75 -14.02 9.15
CA SER A 237 4.73 -15.02 9.52
C SER A 237 6.14 -14.42 9.60
N PRO A 238 6.79 -14.42 10.78
CA PRO A 238 8.22 -14.20 10.85
C PRO A 238 8.89 -15.45 10.27
N ILE A 239 9.49 -15.33 9.07
CA ILE A 239 10.30 -16.40 8.49
C ILE A 239 11.63 -15.86 7.98
#